data_AF-A0A7L9BZN8-F1
#
_entry.id   AF-A0A7L9BZN8-F1
#
_cell.length_a   1.000
_cell.length_b   1.000
_cell.length_c   1.000
_cell.angle_alpha   90.00
_cell.angle_beta   90.00
_cell.angle_gamma   90.00
#
_symmetry.space_group_name_H-M   'P 1'
#
loop_
_entity.id
_entity.type
_entity.pdbx_description
1 polymer ?
#
loop_
_entity_poly.entity_id
_entity_poly.type
_entity_poly.pdbx_seq_one_letter_code
_entity_poly.pdbx_strand_id
1 'polypeptide(L)'
;MQHRGLAKIDVMLMVLVALAGLIYLSRWLPLGGGGGAAQRAACLANLATIGKGLSAYLEANDQRWPYVEKLRSLPMHNPPWLILPDVLKPYVSAGAGEPFHCPADRRTLGEDNPLEKQYGRQTTWYATEGSSYEWIWGEAYGGKRVGEEMLAKAKGFGLGRADQPMLADFEAFHTGDEQGPFNTLNADLKPRTARTANR
;
A
#
# COMPACT_ATOMS: atom_id res chain seq x y z
N MET A 1 -6.74 -69.18 3.23
CA MET A 1 -7.18 -68.00 2.44
C MET A 1 -7.09 -66.75 3.34
N GLN A 2 -5.93 -66.09 3.45
CA GLN A 2 -5.77 -64.91 4.33
C GLN A 2 -4.80 -63.82 3.79
N HIS A 3 -4.26 -63.97 2.57
CA HIS A 3 -3.32 -63.00 2.00
C HIS A 3 -3.95 -61.85 1.21
N ARG A 4 -5.26 -61.91 0.91
CA ARG A 4 -5.96 -60.87 0.11
C ARG A 4 -6.41 -59.64 0.93
N GLY A 5 -6.48 -59.76 2.26
CA GLY A 5 -6.87 -58.66 3.16
C GLY A 5 -5.71 -57.72 3.49
N LEU A 6 -4.53 -58.29 3.78
CA LEU A 6 -3.31 -57.54 4.11
C LEU A 6 -2.84 -56.66 2.93
N ALA A 7 -2.82 -57.20 1.71
CA ALA A 7 -2.41 -56.45 0.52
C ALA A 7 -3.26 -55.19 0.26
N LYS A 8 -4.55 -55.20 0.60
CA LYS A 8 -5.42 -54.02 0.44
C LYS A 8 -5.13 -52.94 1.50
N ILE A 9 -4.83 -53.37 2.72
CA ILE A 9 -4.49 -52.48 3.83
C ILE A 9 -3.14 -51.82 3.56
N ASP A 10 -2.16 -52.59 3.09
CA ASP A 10 -0.82 -52.10 2.75
C ASP A 10 -0.87 -51.07 1.63
N VAL A 11 -1.66 -51.32 0.57
CA VAL A 11 -1.84 -50.36 -0.53
C VAL A 11 -2.52 -49.08 -0.06
N MET A 12 -3.55 -49.17 0.78
CA MET A 12 -4.24 -47.98 1.30
C MET A 12 -3.32 -47.14 2.22
N LEU A 13 -2.49 -47.80 3.03
CA LEU A 13 -1.52 -47.14 3.88
C LEU A 13 -0.44 -46.43 3.05
N MET A 14 0.08 -47.06 1.99
CA MET A 14 1.05 -46.45 1.08
C MET A 14 0.47 -45.21 0.39
N VAL A 15 -0.78 -45.26 -0.08
CA VAL A 15 -1.47 -44.11 -0.68
C VAL A 15 -1.64 -42.98 0.33
N LEU A 16 -2.03 -43.30 1.57
CA LEU A 16 -2.19 -42.29 2.62
C LEU A 16 -0.85 -41.61 2.96
N VAL A 17 0.23 -42.39 3.08
CA VAL A 17 1.58 -41.86 3.34
C VAL A 17 2.10 -41.03 2.16
N ALA A 18 1.82 -41.45 0.92
CA ALA A 18 2.19 -40.69 -0.27
C ALA A 18 1.43 -39.34 -0.33
N LEU A 19 0.13 -39.33 -0.03
CA LEU A 19 -0.68 -38.11 0.05
C LEU A 19 -0.23 -37.20 1.19
N ALA A 20 0.03 -37.76 2.38
CA ALA A 20 0.56 -37.01 3.51
C ALA A 20 1.93 -36.40 3.20
N GLY A 21 2.79 -37.14 2.49
CA GLY A 21 4.09 -36.66 2.00
C GLY A 21 3.96 -35.52 1.00
N LEU A 22 3.04 -35.63 0.03
CA LEU A 22 2.74 -34.56 -0.93
C LEU A 22 2.25 -33.28 -0.24
N ILE A 23 1.33 -33.41 0.72
CA ILE A 23 0.79 -32.28 1.50
C ILE A 23 1.86 -31.68 2.43
N TYR A 24 2.75 -32.52 2.97
CA TYR A 24 3.86 -32.06 3.78
C TYR A 24 4.86 -31.28 2.93
N LEU A 25 5.28 -31.82 1.79
CA LEU A 25 6.21 -31.18 0.85
C LEU A 25 5.65 -29.88 0.25
N SER A 26 4.34 -29.80 -0.01
CA SER A 26 3.72 -28.58 -0.52
C SER A 26 3.74 -27.41 0.46
N ARG A 27 3.91 -27.65 1.77
CA ARG A 27 4.09 -26.59 2.78
C ARG A 27 5.48 -25.95 2.75
N TRP A 28 6.46 -26.62 2.14
CA TRP A 28 7.85 -26.18 2.09
C TRP A 28 8.29 -25.69 0.70
N LEU A 29 7.42 -25.71 -0.31
CA LEU A 29 7.69 -24.99 -1.55
C LEU A 29 7.58 -23.49 -1.25
N PRO A 30 8.68 -22.71 -1.31
CA PRO A 30 8.54 -21.28 -1.37
C PRO A 30 7.82 -20.96 -2.69
N LEU A 31 6.66 -20.31 -2.62
CA LEU A 31 6.10 -19.57 -3.76
C LEU A 31 6.97 -18.32 -4.06
N GLY A 32 8.29 -18.47 -3.95
CA GLY A 32 9.31 -17.44 -4.09
C GLY A 32 9.60 -17.23 -5.57
N GLY A 33 8.83 -16.34 -6.18
CA GLY A 33 9.03 -15.93 -7.57
C GLY A 33 7.83 -15.20 -8.19
N GLY A 34 6.63 -15.31 -7.61
CA GLY A 34 5.41 -14.66 -8.11
C GLY A 34 4.90 -13.46 -7.29
N GLY A 35 5.64 -13.05 -6.25
CA GLY A 35 5.14 -12.14 -5.20
C GLY A 35 4.91 -10.70 -5.65
N GLY A 36 5.76 -10.15 -6.54
CA GLY A 36 5.71 -8.72 -6.88
C GLY A 36 4.38 -8.28 -7.49
N ALA A 37 3.83 -9.06 -8.42
CA ALA A 37 2.54 -8.76 -9.04
C ALA A 37 1.37 -8.86 -8.05
N ALA A 38 1.38 -9.89 -7.19
CA ALA A 38 0.34 -10.08 -6.17
C ALA A 38 0.38 -8.99 -5.08
N GLN A 39 1.58 -8.66 -4.59
CA GLN A 39 1.79 -7.57 -3.64
C GLN A 39 1.39 -6.22 -4.24
N ARG A 40 1.76 -5.96 -5.50
CA ARG A 40 1.33 -4.75 -6.20
C ARG A 40 -0.18 -4.65 -6.37
N ALA A 41 -0.84 -5.75 -6.70
CA ALA A 41 -2.30 -5.80 -6.77
C ALA A 41 -2.94 -5.52 -5.40
N ALA A 42 -2.34 -6.01 -4.32
CA ALA A 42 -2.77 -5.69 -2.96
C ALA A 42 -2.60 -4.19 -2.65
N CYS A 43 -1.46 -3.58 -3.01
CA CYS A 43 -1.26 -2.14 -2.77
C CYS A 43 -2.22 -1.27 -3.62
N LEU A 44 -2.56 -1.68 -4.86
CA LEU A 44 -3.63 -1.05 -5.63
C LEU A 44 -5.01 -1.16 -4.96
N ALA A 45 -5.34 -2.33 -4.41
CA ALA A 45 -6.61 -2.55 -3.71
C ALA A 45 -6.70 -1.69 -2.43
N ASN A 46 -5.58 -1.53 -1.74
CA ASN A 46 -5.43 -0.63 -0.60
C ASN A 46 -5.67 0.82 -0.99
N LEU A 47 -5.03 1.32 -2.06
CA LEU A 47 -5.30 2.66 -2.60
C LEU A 47 -6.76 2.84 -3.03
N ALA A 48 -7.41 1.80 -3.58
CA ALA A 48 -8.84 1.85 -3.89
C ALA A 48 -9.70 2.07 -2.63
N THR A 49 -9.33 1.39 -1.54
CA THR A 49 -10.00 1.53 -0.23
C THR A 49 -9.77 2.93 0.35
N ILE A 50 -8.56 3.46 0.27
CA ILE A 50 -8.26 4.84 0.67
C ILE A 50 -9.07 5.83 -0.17
N GLY A 51 -9.19 5.62 -1.48
CA GLY A 51 -9.97 6.47 -2.39
C GLY A 51 -11.45 6.52 -2.00
N LYS A 52 -12.04 5.38 -1.62
CA LYS A 52 -13.41 5.34 -1.06
C LYS A 52 -13.52 6.11 0.25
N GLY A 53 -12.54 5.97 1.15
CA GLY A 53 -12.48 6.72 2.40
C GLY A 53 -12.37 8.23 2.18
N LEU A 54 -11.55 8.67 1.22
CA LEU A 54 -11.47 10.06 0.80
C LEU A 54 -12.78 10.57 0.22
N SER A 55 -13.47 9.77 -0.61
CA SER A 55 -14.78 10.15 -1.15
C SER A 55 -15.78 10.41 -0.01
N ALA A 56 -15.86 9.49 0.95
CA ALA A 56 -16.73 9.65 2.11
C ALA A 56 -16.34 10.85 2.99
N TYR A 57 -15.04 11.12 3.16
CA TYR A 57 -14.56 12.32 3.84
C TYR A 57 -15.02 13.59 3.11
N LEU A 58 -14.81 13.68 1.80
CA LEU A 58 -15.17 14.85 1.00
C LEU A 58 -16.68 15.12 1.03
N GLU A 59 -17.49 14.07 0.97
CA GLU A 59 -18.95 14.15 1.12
C GLU A 59 -19.36 14.73 2.47
N ALA A 60 -18.69 14.33 3.55
CA ALA A 60 -18.95 14.82 4.89
C ALA A 60 -18.37 16.22 5.19
N ASN A 61 -17.48 16.74 4.34
CA ASN A 61 -16.70 17.95 4.60
C ASN A 61 -16.82 18.99 3.45
N ASP A 62 -18.03 19.18 2.90
CA ASP A 62 -18.32 20.20 1.88
C ASP A 62 -17.42 20.17 0.64
N GLN A 63 -17.02 18.95 0.23
CA GLN A 63 -16.08 18.71 -0.86
C GLN A 63 -14.73 19.43 -0.64
N ARG A 64 -14.25 19.50 0.59
CA ARG A 64 -12.94 20.09 0.93
C ARG A 64 -11.93 19.02 1.26
N TRP A 65 -10.73 19.14 0.71
CA TRP A 65 -9.63 18.24 1.03
C TRP A 65 -9.16 18.42 2.48
N PRO A 66 -8.72 17.34 3.13
CA PRO A 66 -8.26 17.41 4.51
C PRO A 66 -6.93 18.16 4.63
N TYR A 67 -6.73 18.85 5.75
CA TYR A 67 -5.42 19.33 6.16
C TYR A 67 -4.64 18.16 6.74
N VAL A 68 -3.59 17.72 6.05
CA VAL A 68 -2.77 16.59 6.48
C VAL A 68 -1.29 16.87 6.32
N GLU A 69 -0.50 16.39 7.27
CA GLU A 69 0.96 16.34 7.12
C GLU A 69 1.33 15.27 6.10
N LYS A 70 2.38 15.55 5.33
CA LYS A 70 2.99 14.57 4.43
C LYS A 70 3.65 13.42 5.17
N LEU A 71 4.40 13.73 6.24
CA LEU A 71 5.16 12.75 7.03
C LEU A 71 4.89 12.95 8.52
N ARG A 72 4.80 11.85 9.28
CA ARG A 72 4.65 11.91 10.74
C ARG A 72 5.97 12.32 11.39
N SER A 73 7.09 11.82 10.87
CA SER A 73 8.42 12.07 11.42
C SER A 73 8.93 13.48 11.18
N LEU A 74 8.32 14.21 10.23
CA LEU A 74 8.75 15.55 9.82
C LEU A 74 7.55 16.49 9.65
N PRO A 75 6.94 16.97 10.76
CA PRO A 75 5.80 17.88 10.69
C PRO A 75 6.21 19.23 10.11
N MET A 76 5.43 19.74 9.15
CA MET A 76 5.67 21.04 8.50
C MET A 76 4.89 22.19 9.13
N HIS A 77 3.85 21.88 9.93
CA HIS A 77 2.96 22.88 10.51
C HIS A 77 3.08 22.96 12.04
N ASN A 78 2.68 24.10 12.61
CA ASN A 78 2.66 24.32 14.06
C ASN A 78 1.34 25.00 14.48
N PRO A 79 0.44 24.32 15.22
CA PRO A 79 0.55 22.91 15.64
C PRO A 79 0.57 21.95 14.44
N PRO A 80 1.18 20.77 14.57
CA PRO A 80 1.27 19.80 13.47
C PRO A 80 -0.13 19.34 13.07
N TRP A 81 -0.35 19.21 11.76
CA TRP A 81 -1.57 18.58 11.25
C TRP A 81 -1.53 17.07 11.51
N LEU A 82 -2.67 16.40 11.35
CA LEU A 82 -2.73 14.94 11.41
C LEU A 82 -2.20 14.33 10.11
N ILE A 83 -1.72 13.10 10.14
CA ILE A 83 -1.44 12.37 8.89
C ILE A 83 -2.75 11.81 8.30
N LEU A 84 -2.74 11.51 7.00
CA LEU A 84 -3.91 11.02 6.29
C LEU A 84 -4.58 9.76 6.92
N PRO A 85 -3.84 8.74 7.38
CA PRO A 85 -4.43 7.61 8.11
C PRO A 85 -5.28 8.01 9.31
N ASP A 86 -4.80 8.97 10.10
CA ASP A 86 -5.49 9.43 11.31
C ASP A 86 -6.77 10.20 10.96
N VAL A 87 -6.72 11.04 9.92
CA VAL A 87 -7.89 11.79 9.42
C VAL A 87 -8.95 10.86 8.83
N LEU A 88 -8.53 9.85 8.07
CA LEU A 88 -9.45 8.94 7.37
C LEU A 88 -9.92 7.77 8.22
N LYS A 89 -9.39 7.59 9.44
CA LYS A 89 -9.78 6.52 10.36
C LYS A 89 -11.30 6.32 10.51
N PRO A 90 -12.15 7.37 10.57
CA PRO A 90 -13.61 7.20 10.62
C PRO A 90 -14.26 6.75 9.31
N TYR A 91 -13.57 6.91 8.18
CA TYR A 91 -14.09 6.75 6.82
C TYR A 91 -13.58 5.49 6.12
N VAL A 92 -12.48 4.89 6.59
CA VAL A 92 -12.03 3.57 6.15
C VAL A 92 -12.52 2.51 7.14
N SER A 93 -13.34 1.57 6.67
CA SER A 93 -13.98 0.56 7.52
C SER A 93 -12.96 -0.37 8.19
N ALA A 94 -13.17 -0.67 9.47
CA ALA A 94 -12.33 -1.56 10.29
C ALA A 94 -12.19 -3.02 9.79
N GLY A 95 -12.96 -3.42 8.75
CA GLY A 95 -12.93 -4.76 8.17
C GLY A 95 -12.04 -4.94 6.94
N ALA A 96 -11.47 -3.87 6.38
CA ALA A 96 -10.68 -3.93 5.13
C ALA A 96 -9.16 -4.15 5.35
N GLY A 97 -8.74 -4.51 6.55
CA GLY A 97 -7.32 -4.55 6.93
C GLY A 97 -6.76 -3.16 7.28
N GLU A 98 -5.44 -3.01 7.25
CA GLU A 98 -4.76 -1.71 7.37
C GLU A 98 -4.53 -1.15 5.95
N PRO A 99 -5.47 -0.38 5.37
CA PRO A 99 -5.37 0.04 3.96
C PRO A 99 -4.18 0.96 3.71
N PHE A 100 -3.57 1.52 4.75
CA PHE A 100 -2.37 2.34 4.68
C PHE A 100 -1.07 1.53 4.74
N HIS A 101 -1.12 0.20 4.86
CA HIS A 101 0.04 -0.69 4.88
C HIS A 101 0.12 -1.50 3.59
N CYS A 102 1.15 -1.27 2.78
CA CYS A 102 1.45 -2.04 1.58
C CYS A 102 2.26 -3.30 1.96
N PRO A 103 1.86 -4.52 1.54
CA PRO A 103 2.62 -5.75 1.89
C PRO A 103 4.05 -5.79 1.37
N ALA A 104 4.35 -4.98 0.34
CA ALA A 104 5.69 -4.80 -0.20
C ALA A 104 6.53 -3.77 0.56
N ASP A 105 5.97 -3.05 1.54
CA ASP A 105 6.62 -1.91 2.20
C ASP A 105 7.94 -2.30 2.86
N ARG A 106 9.01 -1.60 2.47
CA ARG A 106 10.36 -1.71 3.02
C ARG A 106 10.96 -0.32 3.10
N ARG A 107 11.83 -0.13 4.09
CA ARG A 107 12.62 1.09 4.27
C ARG A 107 13.97 0.72 4.87
N THR A 108 15.05 1.18 4.25
CA THR A 108 16.39 1.14 4.86
C THR A 108 16.73 2.53 5.38
N LEU A 109 16.92 2.66 6.69
CA LEU A 109 17.37 3.90 7.29
C LEU A 109 18.91 4.02 7.17
N GLY A 110 19.40 5.24 6.96
CA GLY A 110 20.82 5.54 7.06
C GLY A 110 21.30 5.49 8.52
N GLU A 111 22.60 5.27 8.73
CA GLU A 111 23.22 5.15 10.07
C GLU A 111 23.06 6.42 10.93
N ASP A 112 22.95 7.59 10.27
CA ASP A 112 22.73 8.87 10.96
C ASP A 112 21.24 9.24 11.09
N ASN A 113 20.32 8.37 10.67
CA ASN A 113 18.91 8.68 10.71
C ASN A 113 18.39 8.59 12.17
N PRO A 114 17.73 9.64 12.70
CA PRO A 114 17.25 9.64 14.08
C PRO A 114 16.24 8.52 14.38
N LEU A 115 15.54 8.01 13.36
CA LEU A 115 14.58 6.92 13.49
C LEU A 115 15.25 5.55 13.66
N GLU A 116 16.53 5.39 13.31
CA GLU A 116 17.21 4.09 13.36
C GLU A 116 17.22 3.51 14.78
N LYS A 117 17.46 4.36 15.79
CA LYS A 117 17.50 3.94 17.21
C LYS A 117 16.19 3.33 17.69
N GLN A 118 15.07 3.75 17.11
CA GLN A 118 13.73 3.31 17.51
C GLN A 118 13.24 2.14 16.65
N TYR A 119 13.50 2.14 15.35
CA TYR A 119 12.90 1.22 14.39
C TYR A 119 13.87 0.20 13.80
N GLY A 120 15.16 0.36 14.06
CA GLY A 120 16.24 -0.40 13.43
C GLY A 120 16.53 0.05 12.00
N ARG A 121 17.70 -0.35 11.49
CA ARG A 121 18.15 0.00 10.13
C ARG A 121 17.23 -0.54 9.03
N GLN A 122 16.69 -1.74 9.21
CA GLN A 122 15.74 -2.37 8.30
C GLN A 122 14.34 -2.27 8.90
N THR A 123 13.48 -1.47 8.29
CA THR A 123 12.14 -1.17 8.79
C THR A 123 11.15 -1.00 7.62
N THR A 124 10.00 -0.35 7.85
CA THR A 124 8.99 -0.04 6.83
C THR A 124 8.56 1.43 6.94
N TRP A 125 8.09 2.00 5.83
CA TRP A 125 7.52 3.35 5.84
C TRP A 125 6.31 3.42 6.77
N TYR A 126 5.46 2.39 6.77
CA TYR A 126 4.32 2.26 7.67
C TYR A 126 4.70 2.35 9.15
N ALA A 127 5.76 1.65 9.57
CA ALA A 127 6.20 1.68 10.97
C ALA A 127 6.65 3.09 11.41
N THR A 128 7.38 3.78 10.53
CA THR A 128 7.95 5.10 10.82
C THR A 128 6.97 6.26 10.63
N GLU A 129 6.10 6.19 9.62
CA GLU A 129 5.26 7.30 9.18
C GLU A 129 3.76 7.05 9.39
N GLY A 130 3.36 5.81 9.70
CA GLY A 130 1.96 5.40 9.78
C GLY A 130 1.29 5.13 8.42
N SER A 131 2.02 5.28 7.31
CA SER A 131 1.55 4.93 5.97
C SER A 131 2.69 4.43 5.09
N SER A 132 2.40 3.45 4.23
CA SER A 132 3.26 3.03 3.11
C SER A 132 3.07 3.89 1.86
N TYR A 133 2.18 4.89 1.91
CA TYR A 133 1.89 5.78 0.78
C TYR A 133 2.22 7.22 1.13
N GLU A 134 2.91 7.90 0.22
CA GLU A 134 3.28 9.30 0.32
C GLU A 134 2.16 10.19 -0.23
N TRP A 135 1.75 11.20 0.54
CA TRP A 135 0.81 12.23 0.11
C TRP A 135 1.56 13.36 -0.62
N ILE A 136 1.64 13.25 -1.96
CA ILE A 136 2.62 13.97 -2.79
C ILE A 136 2.43 15.50 -2.73
N TRP A 137 1.18 15.96 -2.70
CA TRP A 137 0.85 17.39 -2.87
C TRP A 137 0.01 17.97 -1.73
N GLY A 138 0.03 17.34 -0.56
CA GLY A 138 -1.01 17.58 0.43
C GLY A 138 -1.27 18.98 0.88
N GLU A 139 -0.19 19.70 1.09
CA GLU A 139 -0.17 21.07 1.53
C GLU A 139 -0.82 21.99 0.48
N ALA A 140 -0.75 21.62 -0.81
CA ALA A 140 -1.40 22.35 -1.89
C ALA A 140 -2.92 22.08 -1.98
N TYR A 141 -3.40 20.97 -1.43
CA TYR A 141 -4.81 20.58 -1.44
C TYR A 141 -5.54 21.00 -0.15
N GLY A 142 -4.87 21.02 1.00
CA GLY A 142 -5.47 21.25 2.32
C GLY A 142 -6.51 22.38 2.35
N GLY A 143 -7.75 22.04 2.71
CA GLY A 143 -8.88 22.97 2.85
C GLY A 143 -9.47 23.51 1.55
N LYS A 144 -8.84 23.27 0.40
CA LYS A 144 -9.37 23.66 -0.91
C LYS A 144 -10.59 22.81 -1.24
N ARG A 145 -11.57 23.43 -1.93
CA ARG A 145 -12.66 22.68 -2.52
C ARG A 145 -12.15 21.87 -3.71
N VAL A 146 -12.78 20.72 -3.93
CA VAL A 146 -12.56 19.88 -5.10
C VAL A 146 -12.75 20.72 -6.37
N GLY A 147 -11.75 20.73 -7.25
CA GLY A 147 -11.71 21.52 -8.48
C GLY A 147 -11.15 22.94 -8.32
N GLU A 148 -10.86 23.39 -7.09
CA GLU A 148 -10.26 24.70 -6.83
C GLU A 148 -8.74 24.66 -6.58
N GLU A 149 -8.14 23.47 -6.65
CA GLU A 149 -6.75 23.22 -6.31
C GLU A 149 -5.81 23.89 -7.31
N MET A 150 -4.64 24.34 -6.82
CA MET A 150 -3.71 25.13 -7.63
C MET A 150 -3.26 24.39 -8.90
N LEU A 151 -3.13 23.07 -8.82
CA LEU A 151 -2.76 22.20 -9.94
C LEU A 151 -3.87 22.12 -11.01
N ALA A 152 -5.14 22.20 -10.61
CA ALA A 152 -6.28 22.20 -11.54
C ALA A 152 -6.47 23.55 -12.25
N LYS A 153 -6.00 24.65 -11.66
CA LYS A 153 -6.17 26.03 -12.19
C LYS A 153 -5.04 26.53 -13.09
N ALA A 154 -3.97 25.77 -13.30
CA ALA A 154 -2.91 26.10 -14.25
C ALA A 154 -3.42 25.98 -15.72
N LYS A 155 -4.29 26.90 -16.13
CA LYS A 155 -4.86 27.04 -17.47
C LYS A 155 -3.71 27.22 -18.48
N GLY A 156 -3.33 26.12 -19.15
CA GLY A 156 -2.29 26.10 -20.18
C GLY A 156 -1.38 24.85 -20.16
N PHE A 157 -1.26 24.20 -19.00
CA PHE A 157 -0.45 22.99 -18.78
C PHE A 157 -1.27 21.81 -18.20
N GLY A 158 -2.59 21.97 -18.08
CA GLY A 158 -3.45 21.25 -17.14
C GLY A 158 -3.42 19.72 -17.26
N LEU A 159 -2.75 19.08 -16.31
CA LEU A 159 -3.04 17.69 -15.92
C LEU A 159 -4.46 17.65 -15.36
N GLY A 160 -5.35 16.84 -15.93
CA GLY A 160 -6.68 16.65 -15.37
C GLY A 160 -6.61 15.99 -13.99
N ARG A 161 -7.70 15.98 -13.22
CA ARG A 161 -7.73 15.26 -11.92
C ARG A 161 -7.34 13.78 -12.04
N ALA A 162 -7.63 13.18 -13.19
CA ALA A 162 -7.23 11.82 -13.52
C ALA A 162 -5.71 11.64 -13.70
N ASP A 163 -4.96 12.72 -13.91
CA ASP A 163 -3.52 12.72 -14.20
C ASP A 163 -2.69 13.29 -13.03
N GLN A 164 -3.35 13.76 -11.97
CA GLN A 164 -2.72 14.35 -10.79
C GLN A 164 -2.60 13.30 -9.68
N PRO A 165 -1.45 12.64 -9.47
CA PRO A 165 -1.28 11.69 -8.37
C PRO A 165 -1.32 12.42 -7.03
N MET A 166 -2.15 11.94 -6.10
CA MET A 166 -2.27 12.48 -4.74
C MET A 166 -1.56 11.60 -3.72
N LEU A 167 -1.74 10.28 -3.83
CA LEU A 167 -0.92 9.31 -3.12
C LEU A 167 -0.06 8.54 -4.11
N ALA A 168 1.14 8.18 -3.70
CA ALA A 168 1.96 7.19 -4.38
C ALA A 168 2.63 6.26 -3.36
N ASP A 169 3.05 5.07 -3.79
CA ASP A 169 3.97 4.25 -3.00
C ASP A 169 5.26 5.05 -2.71
N PHE A 170 5.81 4.96 -1.48
CA PHE A 170 7.04 5.71 -1.11
C PHE A 170 8.26 5.36 -1.97
N GLU A 171 8.33 4.14 -2.53
CA GLU A 171 9.40 3.70 -3.41
C GLU A 171 8.83 2.93 -4.61
N ALA A 172 9.53 2.98 -5.76
CA ALA A 172 9.23 2.09 -6.89
C ALA A 172 9.48 0.67 -6.40
N PHE A 173 8.55 -0.25 -6.64
CA PHE A 173 8.44 -1.56 -5.98
C PHE A 173 9.77 -2.23 -5.55
N HIS A 174 10.16 -1.98 -4.30
CA HIS A 174 10.95 -2.71 -3.29
C HIS A 174 11.84 -3.94 -3.63
N THR A 175 12.57 -3.97 -4.74
CA THR A 175 13.97 -4.47 -4.91
C THR A 175 14.32 -4.56 -6.40
N GLY A 176 15.44 -3.95 -6.82
CA GLY A 176 16.09 -4.24 -8.10
C GLY A 176 15.73 -3.33 -9.28
N ASP A 177 14.55 -2.70 -9.29
CA ASP A 177 14.14 -1.82 -10.38
C ASP A 177 13.93 -0.39 -9.86
N GLU A 178 15.02 0.38 -9.77
CA GLU A 178 14.98 1.83 -9.49
C GLU A 178 14.16 2.63 -10.54
N GLN A 179 13.69 1.96 -11.60
CA GLN A 179 12.89 2.46 -12.71
C GLN A 179 11.52 1.75 -12.81
N GLY A 180 11.10 1.06 -11.75
CA GLY A 180 9.83 0.35 -11.71
C GLY A 180 8.61 1.28 -11.71
N PRO A 181 7.43 0.81 -12.14
CA PRO A 181 6.20 1.59 -12.05
C PRO A 181 5.87 1.92 -10.59
N PHE A 182 5.04 2.92 -10.33
CA PHE A 182 4.50 3.22 -8.99
C PHE A 182 2.98 3.06 -9.01
N ASN A 183 2.36 2.55 -7.96
CA ASN A 183 0.93 2.73 -7.81
C ASN A 183 0.65 4.12 -7.28
N THR A 184 -0.39 4.73 -7.84
CA THR A 184 -0.85 6.06 -7.45
C THR A 184 -2.34 6.05 -7.23
N LEU A 185 -2.83 6.90 -6.32
CA LEU A 185 -4.22 7.30 -6.25
C LEU A 185 -4.30 8.74 -6.70
N ASN A 186 -5.01 9.00 -7.78
CA ASN A 186 -5.05 10.35 -8.37
C ASN A 186 -6.21 11.17 -7.82
N ALA A 187 -6.26 12.45 -8.18
CA ALA A 187 -7.24 13.40 -7.67
C ALA A 187 -8.70 13.10 -8.08
N ASP A 188 -8.93 12.19 -9.02
CA ASP A 188 -10.25 11.61 -9.31
C ASP A 188 -10.60 10.40 -8.40
N LEU A 189 -9.78 10.14 -7.38
CA LEU A 189 -9.91 9.06 -6.40
C LEU A 189 -9.86 7.65 -6.99
N LYS A 190 -9.23 7.49 -8.16
CA LYS A 190 -9.04 6.18 -8.78
C LYS A 190 -7.57 5.73 -8.68
N PRO A 191 -7.32 4.49 -8.22
CA PRO A 191 -5.98 3.93 -8.20
C PRO A 191 -5.52 3.61 -9.63
N ARG A 192 -4.24 3.78 -9.88
CA ARG A 192 -3.57 3.51 -11.15
C ARG A 192 -2.20 2.94 -10.87
N THR A 193 -1.60 2.33 -11.87
CA THR A 193 -0.14 2.27 -11.90
C THR A 193 0.37 3.29 -12.90
N ALA A 194 1.15 4.24 -12.43
CA ALA A 194 1.94 5.12 -13.28
C ALA A 194 3.08 4.33 -13.94
N ARG A 195 3.20 4.41 -15.26
CA ARG A 195 4.43 4.02 -15.95
C ARG A 195 5.53 4.98 -15.52
N THR A 196 6.77 4.50 -15.43
CA THR A 196 7.92 5.31 -15.02
C THR A 196 7.90 6.63 -15.78
N ALA A 197 7.77 7.75 -15.07
CA ALA A 197 8.18 9.02 -15.62
C ALA A 197 9.71 8.92 -15.73
N ASN A 198 10.26 9.09 -16.94
CA ASN A 198 11.69 9.30 -17.10
C ASN A 198 12.06 10.50 -16.20
N ARG A 199 12.66 10.22 -15.04
CA ARG A 199 13.28 11.23 -14.19
C ARG A 199 14.55 11.73 -14.87
#